data_AF-A0A4P7GXN8-F1
#
_entry.id   AF-A0A4P7GXN8-F1
#
_cell.length_a   1.000
_cell.length_b   1.000
_cell.length_c   1.000
_cell.angle_alpha   90.00
_cell.angle_beta   90.00
_cell.angle_gamma   90.00
#
_symmetry.space_group_name_H-M   'P 1'
#
loop_
_entity.id
_entity.type
_entity.pdbx_description
1 polymer ?
#
loop_
_entity_poly.entity_id
_entity_poly.type
_entity_poly.pdbx_seq_one_letter_code
_entity_poly.pdbx_strand_id
1 'polypeptide(L)'
;MSDNGSAESVRQRGLAKMAEVYGTEFQDYPGSHFAVTADHLFADIWSRAALSIRDRRLLLLGALTAQGAIDTAGIQIGAALRNEELTEEQLHEIAVFLCHYVGWPNGTKLDLLVGTIVAQQKKAARKQEADRTE
;
A
#
# COMPACT_ATOMS: atom_id res chain seq x y z
N MET A 1 22.70 -38.17 1.61
CA MET A 1 21.29 -37.73 1.66
C MET A 1 21.22 -36.44 0.88
N SER A 2 20.43 -36.47 -0.19
CA SER A 2 20.37 -35.47 -1.24
C SER A 2 19.89 -34.11 -0.72
N ASP A 3 20.55 -33.08 -1.23
CA ASP A 3 20.11 -31.70 -1.45
C ASP A 3 18.65 -31.38 -1.08
N ASN A 4 18.46 -30.52 -0.09
CA ASN A 4 17.21 -29.82 0.18
C ASN A 4 17.52 -28.32 0.17
N GLY A 5 17.66 -27.73 -1.02
CA GLY A 5 17.71 -26.28 -1.23
C GLY A 5 16.67 -25.62 -0.32
N SER A 6 17.14 -24.78 0.61
CA SER A 6 16.35 -24.36 1.77
C SER A 6 15.08 -23.65 1.31
N ALA A 7 13.92 -24.28 1.51
CA ALA A 7 12.64 -23.63 1.32
C ALA A 7 12.63 -22.28 2.04
N GLU A 8 12.21 -21.22 1.34
CA GLU A 8 12.16 -19.87 1.86
C GLU A 8 11.35 -19.82 3.17
N SER A 9 11.91 -19.20 4.21
CA SER A 9 11.25 -19.10 5.51
C SER A 9 9.96 -18.28 5.40
N VAL A 10 9.00 -18.51 6.31
CA VAL A 10 7.76 -17.72 6.39
C VAL A 10 8.06 -16.21 6.49
N ARG A 11 9.09 -15.84 7.28
CA ARG A 11 9.55 -14.45 7.43
C ARG A 11 10.03 -13.86 6.11
N GLN A 12 10.87 -14.58 5.37
CA GLN A 12 11.38 -14.12 4.08
C GLN A 12 10.23 -13.90 3.07
N ARG A 13 9.29 -14.87 2.96
CA ARG A 13 8.10 -14.72 2.11
C ARG A 13 7.24 -13.51 2.52
N GLY A 14 7.09 -13.30 3.82
CA GLY A 14 6.35 -12.19 4.38
C GLY A 14 6.95 -10.83 4.03
N LEU A 15 8.26 -10.69 4.22
CA LEU A 15 9.01 -9.48 3.85
C LEU A 15 8.98 -9.23 2.35
N ALA A 16 9.13 -10.28 1.54
CA ALA A 16 9.04 -10.18 0.07
C ALA A 16 7.65 -9.69 -0.37
N LYS A 17 6.57 -10.28 0.15
CA LYS A 17 5.21 -9.82 -0.16
C LYS A 17 4.94 -8.41 0.37
N MET A 18 5.46 -8.06 1.55
CA MET A 18 5.32 -6.71 2.08
C MET A 18 6.00 -5.67 1.17
N ALA A 19 7.20 -5.99 0.66
CA ALA A 19 7.93 -5.13 -0.26
C ALA A 19 7.18 -4.95 -1.58
N GLU A 20 6.62 -6.03 -2.14
CA GLU A 20 5.75 -5.99 -3.32
C GLU A 20 4.52 -5.10 -3.07
N VAL A 21 3.84 -5.25 -1.92
CA VAL A 21 2.62 -4.48 -1.60
C VAL A 21 2.90 -2.98 -1.41
N TYR A 22 4.06 -2.56 -0.92
CA TYR A 22 4.33 -1.12 -0.73
C TYR A 22 5.24 -0.49 -1.79
N GLY A 23 5.82 -1.30 -2.68
CA GLY A 23 6.75 -0.83 -3.71
C GLY A 23 8.07 -0.31 -3.14
N THR A 24 8.52 -0.85 -2.00
CA THR A 24 9.77 -0.48 -1.33
C THR A 24 10.31 -1.66 -0.54
N GLU A 25 11.63 -1.75 -0.41
CA GLU A 25 12.24 -2.74 0.48
C GLU A 25 11.92 -2.45 1.95
N PHE A 26 11.83 -3.52 2.74
CA PHE A 26 11.66 -3.45 4.19
C PHE A 26 12.79 -4.16 4.89
N GLN A 27 13.31 -3.52 5.93
CA GLN A 27 14.19 -4.16 6.89
C GLN A 27 13.37 -5.08 7.80
N ASP A 28 13.97 -6.21 8.21
CA ASP A 28 13.41 -7.07 9.25
C ASP A 28 13.57 -6.43 10.64
N TYR A 29 12.48 -6.30 11.39
CA TYR A 29 12.47 -5.71 12.72
C TYR A 29 12.06 -6.72 13.80
N PRO A 30 12.65 -6.65 15.00
CA PRO A 30 12.25 -7.50 16.12
C PRO A 30 10.88 -7.07 16.69
N GLY A 31 10.17 -8.02 17.30
CA GLY A 31 8.93 -7.76 18.05
C GLY A 31 7.71 -8.50 17.51
N SER A 32 6.74 -8.77 18.39
CA SER A 32 5.56 -9.58 18.08
C SER A 32 4.65 -8.94 17.02
N HIS A 33 4.45 -7.62 17.07
CA HIS A 33 3.61 -6.92 16.10
C HIS A 33 4.17 -6.99 14.68
N PHE A 34 5.47 -6.77 14.52
CA PHE A 34 6.13 -6.90 13.23
C PHE A 34 6.12 -8.35 12.75
N ALA A 35 6.41 -9.30 13.64
CA ALA A 35 6.37 -10.73 13.31
C ALA A 35 5.00 -11.17 12.78
N VAL A 36 3.90 -10.85 13.47
CA VAL A 36 2.55 -11.20 12.99
C VAL A 36 2.21 -10.48 11.68
N THR A 37 2.71 -9.26 11.49
CA THR A 37 2.52 -8.51 10.24
C THR A 37 3.23 -9.18 9.07
N ALA A 38 4.52 -9.49 9.20
CA ALA A 38 5.28 -10.16 8.15
C ALA A 38 4.82 -11.62 7.96
N ASP A 39 4.81 -12.41 9.03
CA ASP A 39 4.69 -13.87 8.99
C ASP A 39 3.26 -14.36 8.76
N HIS A 40 2.25 -13.54 9.03
CA HIS A 40 0.85 -13.91 8.85
C HIS A 40 0.13 -12.98 7.88
N LEU A 41 0.09 -11.66 8.13
CA LEU A 41 -0.64 -10.76 7.25
C LEU A 41 -0.07 -10.77 5.82
N PHE A 42 1.24 -10.66 5.66
CA PHE A 42 1.86 -10.64 4.32
C PHE A 42 2.16 -12.04 3.77
N ALA A 43 2.75 -12.93 4.58
CA ALA A 43 3.12 -14.27 4.10
C ALA A 43 1.91 -15.20 3.82
N ASP A 44 0.73 -14.89 4.36
CA ASP A 44 -0.52 -15.60 4.06
C ASP A 44 -1.58 -14.67 3.45
N ILE A 45 -2.20 -13.78 4.23
CA ILE A 45 -3.45 -13.10 3.82
C ILE A 45 -3.34 -12.30 2.52
N TRP A 46 -2.28 -11.48 2.37
CA TRP A 46 -2.00 -10.75 1.12
C TRP A 46 -1.50 -11.63 -0.01
N SER A 47 -0.98 -12.82 0.29
CA SER A 47 -0.43 -13.77 -0.67
C SER A 47 -1.47 -14.71 -1.29
N ARG A 48 -2.72 -14.74 -0.78
CA ARG A 48 -3.79 -15.60 -1.34
C ARG A 48 -4.19 -15.16 -2.75
N ALA A 49 -4.39 -16.11 -3.66
CA ALA A 49 -4.61 -15.84 -5.09
C ALA A 49 -6.02 -15.33 -5.46
N ALA A 50 -7.01 -15.41 -4.57
CA ALA A 50 -8.41 -15.14 -4.91
C ALA A 50 -8.70 -13.67 -5.25
N LEU A 51 -7.86 -12.74 -4.82
CA LEU A 51 -7.94 -11.31 -5.14
C LEU A 51 -6.57 -10.83 -5.61
N SER A 52 -6.53 -9.80 -6.45
CA SER A 52 -5.29 -9.10 -6.76
C SER A 52 -4.86 -8.18 -5.62
N ILE A 53 -3.65 -7.61 -5.70
CA ILE A 53 -3.23 -6.51 -4.79
C ILE A 53 -4.14 -5.29 -4.99
N ARG A 54 -4.45 -4.95 -6.25
CA ARG A 54 -5.36 -3.85 -6.59
C ARG A 54 -6.75 -4.02 -5.96
N ASP A 55 -7.35 -5.21 -6.03
CA ASP A 55 -8.67 -5.44 -5.45
C ASP A 55 -8.65 -5.34 -3.93
N ARG A 56 -7.60 -5.85 -3.28
CA ARG A 56 -7.40 -5.66 -1.84
C ARG A 56 -7.20 -4.19 -1.49
N ARG A 57 -6.47 -3.44 -2.32
CA ARG A 57 -6.26 -2.00 -2.13
C ARG A 57 -7.57 -1.24 -2.15
N LEU A 58 -8.46 -1.54 -3.10
CA LEU A 58 -9.79 -0.94 -3.19
C LEU A 58 -10.61 -1.20 -1.90
N LEU A 59 -10.65 -2.45 -1.44
CA LEU A 59 -11.36 -2.81 -0.21
C LEU A 59 -10.77 -2.11 1.02
N LEU A 60 -9.43 -2.11 1.14
CA LEU A 60 -8.74 -1.51 2.27
C LEU A 60 -8.91 0.01 2.29
N LEU A 61 -8.80 0.70 1.16
CA LEU A 61 -9.04 2.14 1.07
C LEU A 61 -10.49 2.50 1.46
N GLY A 62 -11.47 1.70 1.02
CA GLY A 62 -12.86 1.87 1.45
C GLY A 62 -13.02 1.73 2.97
N ALA A 63 -12.45 0.67 3.55
CA ALA A 63 -12.49 0.43 5.00
C ALA A 63 -11.78 1.51 5.82
N LEU A 64 -10.59 1.94 5.41
CA LEU A 64 -9.82 2.98 6.10
C LEU A 64 -10.54 4.34 6.03
N THR A 65 -11.12 4.67 4.87
CA THR A 65 -11.92 5.90 4.72
C THR A 65 -13.15 5.86 5.62
N ALA A 66 -13.86 4.73 5.66
CA ALA A 66 -15.03 4.56 6.53
C ALA A 66 -14.68 4.72 8.03
N GLN A 67 -13.49 4.27 8.43
CA GLN A 67 -12.98 4.38 9.79
C GLN A 67 -12.36 5.76 10.11
N GLY A 68 -12.22 6.65 9.12
CA GLY A 68 -11.50 7.92 9.27
C GLY A 68 -9.99 7.77 9.48
N ALA A 69 -9.42 6.61 9.13
CA ALA A 69 -7.99 6.28 9.29
C ALA A 69 -7.13 6.87 8.16
N ILE A 70 -7.19 8.20 8.01
CA ILE A 70 -6.61 8.97 6.90
C ILE A 70 -5.08 8.78 6.80
N ASP A 71 -4.36 8.75 7.91
CA ASP A 71 -2.89 8.57 7.88
C ASP A 71 -2.50 7.22 7.25
N THR A 72 -3.23 6.16 7.59
CA THR A 72 -3.00 4.83 7.00
C THR A 72 -3.45 4.80 5.54
N ALA A 73 -4.57 5.45 5.21
CA ALA A 73 -5.03 5.57 3.82
C ALA A 73 -3.98 6.26 2.93
N GLY A 74 -3.28 7.28 3.44
CA GLY A 74 -2.21 7.97 2.71
C GLY A 74 -1.05 7.06 2.35
N ILE A 75 -0.65 6.17 3.26
CA ILE A 75 0.36 5.15 2.99
C ILE A 75 -0.09 4.21 1.86
N GLN A 76 -1.36 3.77 1.89
CA GLN A 76 -1.94 2.88 0.88
C GLN A 76 -2.07 3.57 -0.49
N ILE A 77 -2.50 4.82 -0.54
CA ILE A 77 -2.55 5.64 -1.77
C ILE A 77 -1.16 5.75 -2.38
N GLY A 78 -0.16 6.08 -1.56
CA GLY A 78 1.21 6.22 -2.03
C GLY A 78 1.75 4.93 -2.65
N ALA A 79 1.47 3.78 -2.02
CA ALA A 79 1.82 2.47 -2.55
C ALA A 79 1.07 2.14 -3.85
N ALA A 80 -0.24 2.38 -3.89
CA ALA A 80 -1.06 2.11 -5.07
C ALA A 80 -0.59 2.89 -6.31
N LEU A 81 -0.19 4.15 -6.13
CA LEU A 81 0.37 4.99 -7.20
C LEU A 81 1.74 4.50 -7.65
N ARG A 82 2.66 4.18 -6.72
CA ARG A 82 4.00 3.69 -7.04
C ARG A 82 3.97 2.35 -7.79
N ASN A 83 3.05 1.48 -7.41
CA ASN A 83 2.88 0.15 -8.00
C ASN A 83 1.96 0.17 -9.23
N GLU A 84 1.46 1.34 -9.65
CA GLU A 84 0.55 1.49 -10.79
C GLU A 84 -0.75 0.65 -10.66
N GLU A 85 -1.18 0.38 -9.42
CA GLU A 85 -2.41 -0.36 -9.14
C GLU A 85 -3.65 0.49 -9.41
N LEU A 86 -3.54 1.79 -9.12
CA LEU A 86 -4.60 2.79 -9.30
C LEU A 86 -4.00 4.09 -9.83
N THR A 87 -4.72 4.76 -10.71
CA THR A 87 -4.35 6.10 -11.21
C THR A 87 -4.84 7.19 -10.24
N GLU A 88 -4.25 8.39 -10.35
CA GLU A 88 -4.73 9.60 -9.67
C GLU A 88 -6.23 9.83 -9.91
N GLU A 89 -6.67 9.73 -11.17
CA GLU A 89 -8.08 9.87 -11.56
C GLU A 89 -8.99 8.83 -10.89
N GLN A 90 -8.57 7.55 -10.86
CA GLN A 90 -9.34 6.49 -10.21
C GLN A 90 -9.47 6.72 -8.70
N LEU A 91 -8.44 7.25 -8.05
CA LEU A 91 -8.46 7.56 -6.63
C LEU A 91 -9.42 8.71 -6.29
N HIS A 92 -9.44 9.76 -7.13
CA HIS A 92 -10.43 10.83 -7.02
C HIS A 92 -11.86 10.31 -7.21
N GLU A 93 -12.08 9.44 -8.22
CA GLU A 93 -13.40 8.84 -8.45
C GLU A 93 -13.87 7.97 -7.28
N ILE A 94 -12.97 7.20 -6.67
CA ILE A 94 -13.26 6.43 -5.44
C ILE A 94 -13.69 7.37 -4.31
N ALA A 95 -13.02 8.51 -4.13
CA ALA A 95 -13.35 9.47 -3.08
C ALA A 95 -14.74 10.10 -3.29
N VAL A 96 -15.08 10.46 -4.54
CA VAL A 96 -16.42 10.95 -4.92
C VAL A 96 -17.48 9.90 -4.63
N PHE A 97 -17.27 8.65 -5.06
CA PHE A 97 -18.19 7.55 -4.78
C PHE A 97 -18.40 7.35 -3.27
N LEU A 98 -17.31 7.37 -2.49
CA LEU A 98 -17.34 7.15 -1.05
C LEU A 98 -18.06 8.27 -0.29
N CYS A 99 -18.12 9.52 -0.79
CA CYS A 99 -18.96 10.56 -0.18
C CYS A 99 -20.41 10.12 0.04
N HIS A 100 -20.95 9.25 -0.83
CA HIS A 100 -22.32 8.75 -0.75
C HIS A 100 -22.52 7.62 0.27
N TYR A 101 -21.49 6.84 0.57
CA TYR A 101 -21.62 5.62 1.41
C TYR A 101 -20.96 5.73 2.77
N VAL A 102 -19.93 6.57 2.90
CA VAL A 102 -19.20 6.79 4.16
C VAL A 102 -19.26 8.25 4.62
N GLY A 103 -20.06 9.06 3.91
CA GLY A 103 -20.34 10.46 4.24
C GLY A 103 -19.36 11.44 3.61
N TRP A 104 -19.89 12.62 3.25
CA TRP A 104 -19.13 13.73 2.67
C TRP A 104 -17.85 14.10 3.43
N PRO A 105 -17.83 14.18 4.79
CA PRO A 105 -16.61 14.53 5.51
C PRO A 105 -15.46 13.53 5.31
N ASN A 106 -15.76 12.23 5.18
CA ASN A 106 -14.72 11.22 5.01
C ASN A 106 -14.27 11.11 3.55
N GLY A 107 -15.21 11.13 2.59
CA GLY A 107 -14.88 11.11 1.17
C GLY A 107 -14.06 12.33 0.74
N THR A 108 -14.43 13.54 1.15
CA THR A 108 -13.67 14.76 0.84
C THR A 108 -12.27 14.78 1.48
N LYS A 109 -12.11 14.22 2.69
CA LYS A 109 -10.77 14.06 3.29
C LYS A 109 -9.89 13.11 2.49
N LEU A 110 -10.45 12.01 1.99
CA LEU A 110 -9.72 11.11 1.10
C LEU A 110 -9.29 11.83 -0.18
N ASP A 111 -10.21 12.58 -0.80
CA ASP A 111 -9.95 13.33 -2.02
C ASP A 111 -8.79 14.33 -1.88
N LEU A 112 -8.80 15.13 -0.80
CA LEU A 112 -7.72 16.07 -0.48
C LEU A 112 -6.39 15.35 -0.22
N LEU A 113 -6.44 14.18 0.41
CA LEU A 113 -5.25 13.37 0.66
C LEU A 113 -4.65 12.85 -0.64
N VAL A 114 -5.47 12.40 -1.61
CA VAL A 114 -4.99 11.97 -2.94
C VAL A 114 -4.17 13.08 -3.59
N GLY A 115 -4.71 14.30 -3.67
CA GLY A 115 -4.00 15.44 -4.25
C GLY A 115 -2.69 15.76 -3.51
N THR A 116 -2.70 15.65 -2.18
CA THR A 116 -1.50 15.86 -1.35
C THR A 116 -0.40 14.84 -1.66
N ILE A 117 -0.72 13.55 -1.69
CA ILE A 117 0.25 12.47 -1.93
C ILE A 117 0.81 12.55 -3.36
N VAL A 118 -0.05 12.81 -4.35
CA VAL A 118 0.38 13.00 -5.74
C VAL A 118 1.38 14.15 -5.84
N ALA A 119 1.07 15.31 -5.24
CA ALA A 119 1.95 16.47 -5.28
C ALA A 119 3.32 16.17 -4.64
N GLN A 120 3.32 15.44 -3.51
CA GLN A 120 4.54 15.00 -2.84
C GLN A 120 5.37 14.06 -3.72
N GLN A 121 4.75 13.07 -4.36
CA GLN A 121 5.46 12.13 -5.25
C GLN A 121 6.03 12.82 -6.49
N LYS A 122 5.24 13.69 -7.15
CA LYS A 122 5.71 14.51 -8.29
C LYS A 122 6.90 15.38 -7.89
N LYS A 123 6.89 15.97 -6.69
CA LYS A 123 8.02 16.75 -6.16
C LYS A 123 9.25 15.87 -5.90
N ALA A 124 9.07 14.70 -5.32
CA ALA A 124 10.16 13.77 -5.04
C ALA A 124 10.83 13.27 -6.34
N ALA A 125 10.03 12.90 -7.35
CA ALA A 125 10.53 12.46 -8.66
C ALA A 125 11.38 13.54 -9.35
N ARG A 126 10.90 14.79 -9.39
CA ARG A 126 11.67 15.91 -9.96
C ARG A 126 12.98 16.15 -9.24
N LYS A 127 13.00 16.01 -7.91
CA LYS A 127 14.23 16.15 -7.13
C LYS A 127 15.24 15.04 -7.47
N GLN A 128 14.78 13.80 -7.52
CA GLN A 128 15.63 12.66 -7.88
C GLN A 128 16.22 12.78 -9.30
N GLU A 129 15.45 13.33 -10.23
CA GLU A 129 15.92 13.60 -11.59
C GLU A 129 17.02 14.67 -11.60
N ALA A 130 16.81 15.77 -10.88
CA ALA A 130 17.83 16.84 -10.75
C ALA A 130 19.12 16.31 -10.11
N ASP A 131 19.01 15.57 -9.00
CA ASP A 131 20.16 14.98 -8.28
C ASP A 131 20.93 13.95 -9.13
N ARG A 132 20.31 13.36 -10.17
CA ARG A 132 20.96 12.40 -11.09
C ARG A 132 21.67 13.10 -12.25
N THR A 133 21.28 14.32 -12.58
CA THR A 133 21.88 15.13 -13.65
C THR A 133 23.04 16.02 -13.19
N GLU A 134 23.28 16.11 -11.87
CA GLU A 134 24.45 16.75 -11.24
C GLU A 134 25.60 15.75 -11.03
#